data_AF-A0A2N7TZE8-F1
#
_entry.id   AF-A0A2N7TZE8-F1
#
_cell.length_a   1.000
_cell.length_b   1.000
_cell.length_c   1.000
_cell.angle_alpha   90.00
_cell.angle_beta   90.00
_cell.angle_gamma   90.00
#
_symmetry.space_group_name_H-M   'P 1'
#
loop_
_entity.id
_entity.type
_entity.pdbx_description
1 polymer ?
#
loop_
_entity_poly.entity_id
_entity_poly.type
_entity_poly.pdbx_seq_one_letter_code
_entity_poly.pdbx_strand_id
1 'polypeptide(L)'
;MPKKASDIFNETNYVFASKGDFKDAFPEIQEMSIHVTELESLIWMKEQATHYLTVEHPGGEYIDCTNPSCDGGGFSMGNVLREAVNSKEEEIEKSITCQGSETTGRRCMHAFKISGSVKYRA
;
A
#
# COMPACT_ATOMS: atom_id res chain seq x y z
N MET A 1 -3.78 -13.79 -15.94
CA MET A 1 -2.81 -13.34 -14.91
C MET A 1 -3.50 -13.47 -13.56
N PRO A 2 -2.79 -13.83 -12.49
CA PRO A 2 -3.39 -13.88 -11.15
C PRO A 2 -3.91 -12.48 -10.76
N LYS A 3 -4.94 -12.44 -9.91
CA LYS A 3 -5.55 -11.17 -9.49
C LYS A 3 -4.63 -10.48 -8.50
N LYS A 4 -4.53 -9.16 -8.56
CA LYS A 4 -3.77 -8.37 -7.59
C LYS A 4 -4.62 -7.95 -6.40
N ALA A 5 -3.97 -7.43 -5.37
CA ALA A 5 -4.67 -7.00 -4.16
C ALA A 5 -5.69 -5.90 -4.48
N SER A 6 -5.33 -4.96 -5.36
CA SER A 6 -6.24 -3.92 -5.86
C SER A 6 -7.44 -4.49 -6.63
N ASP A 7 -7.23 -5.51 -7.48
CA ASP A 7 -8.31 -6.19 -8.22
C ASP A 7 -9.30 -6.83 -7.25
N ILE A 8 -8.80 -7.58 -6.27
CA ILE A 8 -9.62 -8.24 -5.25
C ILE A 8 -10.40 -7.18 -4.46
N PHE A 9 -9.74 -6.11 -4.04
CA PHE A 9 -10.41 -5.00 -3.35
C PHE A 9 -11.54 -4.42 -4.21
N ASN A 10 -11.27 -4.10 -5.48
CA ASN A 10 -12.21 -3.47 -6.40
C ASN A 10 -13.43 -4.36 -6.68
N GLU A 11 -13.25 -5.67 -6.80
CA GLU A 11 -14.34 -6.63 -7.00
C GLU A 11 -15.11 -6.97 -5.72
N THR A 12 -14.51 -6.77 -4.55
CA THR A 12 -15.14 -7.13 -3.27
C THR A 12 -16.29 -6.17 -2.95
N ASN A 13 -17.48 -6.73 -2.74
CA ASN A 13 -18.64 -5.99 -2.23
C ASN A 13 -18.69 -6.14 -0.71
N TYR A 14 -18.47 -5.04 0.01
CA TYR A 14 -18.51 -5.04 1.47
C TYR A 14 -19.95 -4.86 1.96
N VAL A 15 -20.38 -5.69 2.92
CA VAL A 15 -21.74 -5.64 3.49
C VAL A 15 -21.90 -4.47 4.47
N PHE A 16 -20.81 -4.06 5.13
CA PHE A 16 -20.81 -3.03 6.18
C PHE A 16 -19.86 -1.85 5.90
N ALA A 17 -19.41 -1.70 4.65
CA ALA A 17 -18.52 -0.60 4.27
C ALA A 17 -18.77 -0.18 2.81
N SER A 18 -18.45 1.07 2.49
CA SER A 18 -18.44 1.60 1.13
C SER A 18 -17.02 2.01 0.75
N LYS A 19 -16.68 1.80 -0.53
CA LYS A 19 -15.48 2.40 -1.13
C LYS A 19 -15.75 3.89 -1.34
N GLY A 20 -14.72 4.72 -1.21
CA GLY A 20 -14.83 6.16 -1.38
C GLY A 20 -13.52 6.79 -1.80
N ASP A 21 -13.55 8.10 -1.95
CA ASP A 21 -12.37 8.89 -2.33
C ASP A 21 -11.42 9.08 -1.15
N PHE A 22 -10.15 9.30 -1.45
CA PHE A 22 -9.11 9.50 -0.44
C PHE A 22 -9.41 10.63 0.54
N LYS A 23 -9.96 11.75 0.04
CA LYS A 23 -10.27 12.93 0.86
C LYS A 23 -11.41 12.68 1.86
N ASP A 24 -12.29 11.74 1.55
CA ASP A 24 -13.36 11.32 2.45
C ASP A 24 -12.86 10.28 3.47
N ALA A 25 -11.94 9.41 3.05
CA ALA A 25 -11.34 8.39 3.91
C ALA A 25 -10.34 8.95 4.92
N PHE A 26 -9.62 10.02 4.57
CA PHE A 26 -8.58 10.64 5.39
C PHE A 26 -8.73 12.18 5.47
N PRO A 27 -9.84 12.68 6.04
CA PRO A 27 -10.13 14.11 6.06
C PRO A 27 -9.14 14.92 6.91
N GLU A 28 -8.43 14.30 7.86
CA GLU A 28 -7.45 14.99 8.70
C GLU A 28 -6.12 15.25 7.99
N ILE A 29 -5.81 14.54 6.90
CA ILE A 29 -4.56 14.72 6.16
C ILE A 29 -4.66 16.00 5.32
N GLN A 30 -3.71 16.92 5.53
CA GLN A 30 -3.57 18.15 4.76
C GLN A 30 -2.57 17.97 3.62
N GLU A 31 -1.40 17.43 3.91
CA GLU A 31 -0.32 17.19 2.95
C GLU A 31 0.23 15.78 3.15
N MET A 32 0.69 15.17 2.06
CA MET A 32 1.28 13.84 2.06
C MET A 32 2.36 13.79 0.98
N SER A 33 3.52 13.23 1.33
CA SER A 33 4.61 12.93 0.41
C SER A 33 5.24 11.61 0.82
N ILE A 34 4.73 10.51 0.26
CA ILE A 34 5.18 9.15 0.60
C ILE A 34 5.83 8.50 -0.60
N HIS A 35 7.00 7.90 -0.37
CA HIS A 35 7.73 7.11 -1.34
C HIS A 35 7.57 5.63 -0.99
N VAL A 36 7.13 4.84 -1.95
CA VAL A 36 7.00 3.39 -1.81
C VAL A 36 7.91 2.73 -2.84
N THR A 37 8.95 2.04 -2.38
CA THR A 37 9.87 1.30 -3.24
C THR A 37 9.64 -0.19 -3.06
N GLU A 38 9.24 -0.88 -4.12
CA GLU A 38 9.19 -2.34 -4.16
C GLU A 38 10.60 -2.93 -4.34
N LEU A 39 10.90 -3.96 -3.57
CA LEU A 39 12.13 -4.73 -3.56
C LEU A 39 11.81 -6.17 -3.95
N GLU A 40 12.67 -6.81 -4.72
CA GLU A 40 12.57 -8.24 -5.07
C GLU A 40 12.52 -9.13 -3.81
N SER A 41 13.28 -8.74 -2.78
CA SER A 41 13.17 -9.27 -1.42
C SER A 41 13.89 -8.36 -0.42
N LEU A 42 13.63 -8.54 0.87
CA LEU A 42 14.37 -7.88 1.95
C LEU A 42 15.84 -8.31 2.06
N ILE A 43 16.23 -9.43 1.44
CA ILE A 43 17.60 -9.96 1.49
C ILE A 43 18.44 -9.35 0.36
N TRP A 44 17.90 -9.39 -0.86
CA TRP A 44 18.61 -8.95 -2.06
C TRP A 44 18.49 -7.44 -2.30
N MET A 45 17.48 -6.77 -1.70
CA MET A 45 17.24 -5.32 -1.75
C MET A 45 17.24 -4.71 -3.17
N LYS A 46 17.01 -5.52 -4.21
CA LYS A 46 16.96 -5.06 -5.59
C LYS A 46 15.62 -4.37 -5.86
N GLU A 47 15.67 -3.06 -6.12
CA GLU A 47 14.49 -2.26 -6.46
C GLU A 47 13.83 -2.75 -7.75
N GLN A 48 12.50 -2.84 -7.73
CA GLN A 48 11.66 -3.28 -8.86
C GLN A 48 10.79 -2.15 -9.40
N ALA A 49 10.17 -1.39 -8.50
CA ALA A 49 9.27 -0.29 -8.85
C ALA A 49 9.25 0.74 -7.73
N THR A 50 8.91 1.99 -8.08
CA THR A 50 8.78 3.09 -7.13
C THR A 50 7.50 3.85 -7.40
N HIS A 51 6.76 4.15 -6.33
CA HIS A 51 5.56 4.97 -6.36
C HIS A 51 5.74 6.20 -5.49
N TYR A 52 5.31 7.34 -6.00
CA TYR A 52 5.28 8.61 -5.28
C TYR A 52 3.82 8.98 -5.02
N LEU A 53 3.44 8.98 -3.75
CA LEU A 53 2.07 9.18 -3.31
C LEU A 53 1.92 10.58 -2.72
N THR A 54 0.91 11.29 -3.20
CA THR A 54 0.50 12.60 -2.69
C THR A 54 -1.00 12.61 -2.44
N VAL A 55 -1.52 13.65 -1.77
CA VAL A 55 -2.98 13.78 -1.54
C VAL A 55 -3.76 13.77 -2.87
N GLU A 56 -3.16 14.33 -3.92
CA GLU A 56 -3.76 14.39 -5.25
C GLU A 56 -3.61 13.09 -6.04
N HIS A 57 -2.61 12.28 -5.71
CA HIS A 57 -2.34 10.97 -6.33
C HIS A 57 -2.00 9.94 -5.26
N PRO A 58 -3.00 9.44 -4.49
CA PRO A 58 -2.75 8.67 -3.27
C PRO A 58 -2.45 7.19 -3.52
N GLY A 59 -2.56 6.70 -4.76
CA GLY A 59 -2.26 5.30 -5.12
C GLY A 59 -3.34 4.27 -4.78
N GLY A 60 -4.43 4.67 -4.10
CA GLY A 60 -5.54 3.79 -3.74
C GLY A 60 -5.36 3.07 -2.40
N GLU A 61 -6.29 2.16 -2.06
CA GLU A 61 -6.25 1.42 -0.78
C GLU A 61 -5.11 0.38 -0.75
N TYR A 62 -4.76 -0.19 -1.90
CA TYR A 62 -3.70 -1.19 -2.05
C TYR A 62 -2.66 -0.78 -3.09
N ILE A 63 -1.40 -1.06 -2.79
CA ILE A 63 -0.31 -1.03 -3.77
C ILE A 63 0.04 -2.47 -4.13
N ASP A 64 -0.04 -2.77 -5.43
CA ASP A 64 0.19 -4.12 -5.95
C ASP A 64 1.67 -4.45 -6.06
N CYS A 65 2.00 -5.75 -5.90
CA CYS A 65 3.34 -6.24 -6.17
C CYS A 65 3.52 -6.54 -7.66
N THR A 66 4.66 -6.16 -8.23
CA THR A 66 4.99 -6.38 -9.64
C THR A 66 5.27 -7.83 -9.99
N ASN A 67 5.58 -8.70 -9.01
CA ASN A 67 5.82 -10.13 -9.29
C ASN A 67 4.58 -10.75 -9.97
N PRO A 68 4.68 -11.21 -11.24
CA PRO A 68 3.53 -11.70 -12.00
C PRO A 68 2.98 -13.04 -11.49
N SER A 69 3.76 -13.77 -10.69
CA SER A 69 3.36 -15.07 -10.12
C SER A 69 2.52 -14.93 -8.85
N CYS A 70 2.45 -13.73 -8.27
CA CYS A 70 1.80 -13.46 -6.99
C CYS A 70 0.31 -13.16 -7.14
N ASP A 71 -0.53 -14.09 -6.68
CA ASP A 71 -1.98 -13.94 -6.54
C ASP A 71 -2.34 -13.28 -5.21
N GLY A 72 -3.23 -12.29 -5.27
CA GLY A 72 -3.49 -11.34 -4.20
C GLY A 72 -2.27 -10.49 -3.82
N GLY A 73 -1.30 -10.37 -4.72
CA GLY A 73 -0.03 -9.68 -4.49
C GLY A 73 -0.19 -8.18 -4.24
N GLY A 74 0.09 -7.72 -3.02
CA GLY A 74 0.11 -6.29 -2.68
C GLY A 74 0.23 -6.04 -1.17
N PHE A 75 0.05 -4.80 -0.75
CA PHE A 75 -0.19 -4.43 0.65
C PHE A 75 -1.20 -3.29 0.75
N SER A 76 -1.88 -3.16 1.89
CA SER A 76 -2.82 -2.06 2.13
C SER A 76 -2.06 -0.80 2.58
N MET A 77 -1.98 0.19 1.69
CA MET A 77 -1.48 1.53 2.03
C MET A 77 -2.49 2.27 2.91
N GLY A 78 -3.79 2.00 2.73
CA GLY A 78 -4.84 2.55 3.59
C GLY A 78 -4.62 2.20 5.06
N ASN A 79 -4.19 0.98 5.39
CA ASN A 79 -3.84 0.59 6.76
C ASN A 79 -2.62 1.35 7.30
N VAL A 80 -1.60 1.58 6.48
CA VAL A 80 -0.42 2.37 6.87
C VAL A 80 -0.84 3.80 7.23
N LEU A 81 -1.70 4.41 6.40
CA LEU A 81 -2.21 5.76 6.66
C LEU A 81 -3.16 5.82 7.85
N ARG A 82 -4.06 4.83 8.00
CA ARG A 82 -4.95 4.73 9.18
C ARG A 82 -4.13 4.62 10.47
N GLU A 83 -3.04 3.86 10.46
CA GLU A 83 -2.14 3.78 11.61
C GLU A 83 -1.51 5.13 11.91
N ALA A 84 -0.93 5.80 10.90
CA ALA A 84 -0.30 7.11 11.05
C ALA A 84 -1.29 8.17 11.58
N VAL A 85 -2.51 8.20 11.04
CA VAL A 85 -3.58 9.12 11.50
C VAL A 85 -3.95 8.86 12.96
N ASN A 86 -4.09 7.59 13.35
CA ASN A 86 -4.46 7.20 14.71
C ASN A 86 -3.36 7.55 15.73
N SER A 87 -2.09 7.41 15.34
CA SER A 87 -0.94 7.76 16.18
C SER A 87 -0.52 9.23 16.09
N LYS A 88 -1.10 10.00 15.16
CA LYS A 88 -0.63 11.34 14.77
C LYS A 88 0.85 11.35 14.38
N GLU A 89 1.30 10.28 13.74
CA GLU A 89 2.66 10.13 13.23
C GLU A 89 2.82 10.95 11.94
N GLU A 90 3.76 11.90 11.93
CA GLU A 90 4.03 12.78 10.78
C GLU A 90 5.11 12.24 9.85
N GLU A 91 5.98 11.36 10.35
CA GLU A 91 7.07 10.74 9.59
C GLU A 91 6.87 9.23 9.57
N ILE A 92 6.76 8.65 8.38
CA ILE A 92 6.55 7.22 8.19
C ILE A 92 7.86 6.61 7.71
N GLU A 93 8.34 5.58 8.39
CA GLU A 93 9.40 4.69 7.89
C GLU A 93 9.06 3.24 8.21
N LYS A 94 8.72 2.45 7.20
CA LYS A 94 8.27 1.05 7.37
C LYS A 94 8.82 0.14 6.28
N SER A 95 8.94 -1.14 6.60
CA SER A 95 9.17 -2.21 5.64
C SER A 95 8.04 -3.24 5.74
N ILE A 96 7.35 -3.49 4.63
CA ILE A 96 6.19 -4.37 4.57
C ILE A 96 6.45 -5.45 3.52
N THR A 97 6.11 -6.69 3.83
CA THR A 97 6.21 -7.76 2.83
C THR A 97 4.98 -7.77 1.92
N CYS A 98 5.18 -8.12 0.66
CA CYS A 98 4.09 -8.41 -0.25
C CYS A 98 3.19 -9.51 0.35
N GLN A 99 1.89 -9.25 0.44
CA GLN A 99 0.89 -10.25 0.80
C GLN A 99 0.56 -11.12 -0.41
N GLY A 100 -0.17 -12.21 -0.18
CA GLY A 100 -0.53 -13.17 -1.23
C GLY A 100 0.46 -14.33 -1.38
N SER A 101 0.23 -15.14 -2.41
CA SER A 101 0.96 -16.37 -2.65
C SER A 101 1.23 -16.60 -4.13
N GLU A 102 2.35 -17.25 -4.42
CA GLU A 102 2.61 -17.84 -5.73
C GLU A 102 1.71 -19.06 -5.97
N THR A 103 1.53 -19.45 -7.23
CA THR A 103 0.77 -20.66 -7.62
C THR A 103 1.25 -21.95 -6.94
N THR A 104 2.51 -21.98 -6.50
CA THR A 104 3.09 -23.11 -5.76
C THR A 104 2.72 -23.14 -4.27
N GLY A 105 1.94 -22.15 -3.79
CA GLY A 105 1.58 -21.97 -2.38
C GLY A 105 2.66 -21.25 -1.55
N ARG A 106 3.79 -20.86 -2.18
CA ARG A 106 4.84 -20.08 -1.50
C ARG A 106 4.38 -18.64 -1.29
N ARG A 107 4.80 -18.05 -0.17
CA ARG A 107 4.57 -16.61 0.07
C ARG A 107 5.34 -15.78 -0.97
N CYS A 108 4.73 -14.70 -1.41
CA CYS A 108 5.40 -13.70 -2.25
C CYS A 108 6.64 -13.12 -1.54
N MET A 109 7.80 -13.20 -2.20
CA MET A 109 9.08 -12.78 -1.61
C MET A 109 9.34 -11.27 -1.70
N HIS A 110 8.63 -10.57 -2.58
CA HIS A 110 8.77 -9.13 -2.73
C HIS A 110 8.41 -8.40 -1.43
N ALA A 111 8.97 -7.22 -1.26
CA ALA A 111 8.74 -6.36 -0.12
C ALA A 111 8.68 -4.90 -0.55
N PHE A 112 8.24 -4.04 0.33
CA PHE A 112 8.11 -2.61 0.11
C PHE A 112 8.82 -1.87 1.23
N LYS A 113 9.67 -0.93 0.85
CA LYS A 113 10.17 0.11 1.75
C LYS A 113 9.30 1.34 1.57
N ILE A 114 8.73 1.82 2.66
CA ILE A 114 7.81 2.96 2.69
C ILE A 114 8.50 4.04 3.53
N SER A 115 8.64 5.22 2.96
CA SER A 115 9.23 6.36 3.67
C SER A 115 8.58 7.66 3.22
N GLY A 116 8.35 8.59 4.14
CA GLY A 116 7.89 9.93 3.78
C GLY A 116 7.15 10.59 4.92
N SER A 117 6.43 11.67 4.61
CA SER A 117 5.77 12.49 5.61
C SER A 117 4.32 12.80 5.32
N VAL A 118 3.57 13.06 6.39
CA VAL A 118 2.16 13.44 6.42
C VAL A 118 2.02 14.64 7.33
N LYS A 119 1.31 15.67 6.89
CA LYS A 119 0.90 16.78 7.75
C LYS A 119 -0.59 16.73 7.99
N TYR A 120 -0.98 16.92 9.24
CA TYR A 120 -2.38 16.95 9.63
C TYR A 120 -2.91 18.37 9.67
N ARG A 121 -4.21 18.52 9.44
CA ARG A 121 -4.92 19.77 9.68
C ARG A 121 -4.89 20.10 11.18
N ALA A 122 -4.65 21.37 11.49
CA ALA A 122 -4.74 21.92 12.84
C ALA A 122 -6.18 22.03 13.34
#